data_AF-A0A8S3RKP2-F1
#
_entry.id   AF-A0A8S3RKP2-F1
#
_cell.length_a   1.000
_cell.length_b   1.000
_cell.length_c   1.000
_cell.angle_alpha   90.00
_cell.angle_beta   90.00
_cell.angle_gamma   90.00
#
_symmetry.space_group_name_H-M   'P 1'
#
loop_
_entity.id
_entity.type
_entity.pdbx_description
1 polymer ?
#
loop_
_entity_poly.entity_id
_entity_poly.type
_entity_poly.pdbx_seq_one_letter_code
_entity_poly.pdbx_strand_id
1 'polypeptide(L)'
;MFQDEIPSDCYIATYQNKIYHTNSGTNDVICYDQHGKLEWTFQNENLLKDPRGIDVDSDGNVKYNILIYGIDDTKKDENVYAITRKLFSEDMHIDERKANAIPIANAHRVPTHGKGPKPIIVRFLHFGDKQLIMSNAHNLKGKKIRILDDLPISMKEERYLLSHNAYKIRKRDKLQTRIRAKGAHMTLETRKNSSEEWSTWG
;
A
#
# COMPACT_ATOMS: atom_id res chain seq x y z
N MET A 1 17.65 10.53 18.79
CA MET A 1 17.65 11.58 17.74
C MET A 1 17.99 10.84 16.45
N PHE A 2 16.99 10.44 15.67
CA PHE A 2 17.18 9.83 14.36
C PHE A 2 16.58 10.79 13.34
N GLN A 3 17.44 11.55 12.68
CA GLN A 3 17.16 12.39 11.53
C GLN A 3 17.92 11.80 10.34
N ASP A 4 17.64 10.54 10.02
CA ASP A 4 18.02 9.97 8.73
C ASP A 4 16.73 9.44 8.11
N GLU A 5 16.36 10.01 6.97
CA GLU A 5 15.15 9.67 6.23
C GLU A 5 15.14 8.17 5.91
N ILE A 6 14.13 7.43 6.39
CA ILE A 6 13.94 6.03 5.99
C ILE A 6 13.67 6.03 4.49
N PRO A 7 14.51 5.33 3.67
CA PRO A 7 14.34 5.29 2.22
C PRO A 7 12.93 4.82 1.82
N SER A 8 12.40 5.36 0.72
CA SER A 8 11.00 5.18 0.29
C SER A 8 10.60 3.76 -0.10
N ASP A 9 11.56 2.83 -0.15
CA ASP A 9 11.40 1.46 -0.64
C ASP A 9 11.85 0.42 0.42
N CYS A 10 11.65 0.74 1.70
CA CYS A 10 12.00 -0.12 2.84
C CYS A 10 10.82 -0.96 3.35
N TYR A 11 11.04 -2.28 3.47
CA TYR A 11 10.21 -3.26 4.16
C TYR A 11 10.71 -3.49 5.58
N ILE A 12 9.83 -3.77 6.53
CA ILE A 12 10.18 -3.97 7.95
C ILE A 12 9.59 -5.30 8.46
N ALA A 13 10.44 -6.23 8.88
CA ALA A 13 10.05 -7.47 9.53
C ALA A 13 10.57 -7.53 10.98
N THR A 14 9.94 -8.33 11.83
CA THR A 14 10.44 -8.61 13.18
C THR A 14 10.61 -10.11 13.41
N TYR A 15 11.72 -10.52 14.03
CA TYR A 15 12.00 -11.91 14.36
C TYR A 15 12.97 -12.00 15.55
N GLN A 16 12.65 -12.80 16.56
CA GLN A 16 13.48 -13.03 17.76
C GLN A 16 14.02 -11.73 18.41
N ASN A 17 13.14 -10.76 18.70
CA ASN A 17 13.48 -9.45 19.29
C ASN A 17 14.41 -8.59 18.43
N LYS A 18 14.42 -8.82 17.12
CA LYS A 18 15.16 -8.02 16.14
C LYS A 18 14.22 -7.41 15.12
N ILE A 19 14.60 -6.26 14.60
CA ILE A 19 13.90 -5.51 13.56
C ILE A 19 14.76 -5.58 12.30
N TYR A 20 14.18 -6.02 11.19
CA TYR A 20 14.85 -6.17 9.91
C TYR A 20 14.26 -5.16 8.94
N HIS A 21 15.07 -4.26 8.42
CA HIS A 21 14.73 -3.40 7.30
C HIS A 21 15.24 -4.02 6.02
N THR A 22 14.47 -3.94 4.94
CA THR A 22 14.87 -4.42 3.62
C THR A 22 14.60 -3.36 2.58
N ASN A 23 15.63 -2.84 1.91
CA ASN A 23 15.45 -1.80 0.91
C ASN A 23 15.42 -2.43 -0.49
N SER A 24 14.27 -2.37 -1.18
CA SER A 24 14.18 -2.92 -2.55
C SER A 24 14.95 -2.12 -3.61
N GLY A 25 15.29 -0.87 -3.33
CA GLY A 25 16.13 -0.07 -4.24
C GLY A 25 17.61 -0.48 -4.19
N THR A 26 18.08 -0.97 -3.04
CA THR A 26 19.51 -1.30 -2.83
C THR A 26 19.77 -2.78 -2.54
N ASN A 27 18.73 -3.59 -2.38
CA ASN A 27 18.78 -4.99 -1.92
C ASN A 27 19.49 -5.17 -0.56
N ASP A 28 19.50 -4.14 0.27
CA ASP A 28 20.08 -4.21 1.61
C ASP A 28 19.10 -4.84 2.60
N VAL A 29 19.61 -5.66 3.52
CA VAL A 29 18.93 -6.05 4.75
C VAL A 29 19.66 -5.43 5.93
N ILE A 30 18.99 -4.61 6.73
CA ILE A 30 19.55 -3.99 7.92
C ILE A 30 18.88 -4.60 9.14
N CYS A 31 19.63 -5.04 10.12
CA CYS A 31 19.12 -5.61 11.36
C CYS A 31 19.40 -4.68 12.53
N TYR A 32 18.37 -4.39 13.31
CA TYR A 32 18.42 -3.66 14.56
C TYR A 32 17.98 -4.58 15.71
N ASP A 33 18.43 -4.28 16.92
CA ASP A 33 17.83 -4.84 18.12
C ASP A 33 16.45 -4.20 18.40
N GLN A 34 15.73 -4.73 19.38
CA GLN A 34 14.43 -4.19 19.84
C GLN A 34 14.48 -2.75 20.36
N HIS A 35 15.66 -2.19 20.61
CA HIS A 35 15.88 -0.81 21.04
C HIS A 35 16.27 0.11 19.89
N GLY A 36 16.28 -0.40 18.65
CA GLY A 36 16.65 0.35 17.45
C GLY A 36 18.16 0.54 17.28
N LYS A 37 18.99 -0.18 18.04
CA LYS A 37 20.44 -0.17 17.84
C LYS A 37 20.78 -1.07 16.66
N LEU A 38 21.51 -0.53 15.69
CA LEU A 38 22.02 -1.30 14.55
C LEU A 38 22.88 -2.47 15.06
N GLU A 39 22.53 -3.69 14.65
CA GLU A 39 23.32 -4.90 14.91
C GLU A 39 24.19 -5.26 13.72
N TRP A 40 23.61 -5.29 12.51
CA TRP A 40 24.35 -5.60 11.29
C TRP A 40 23.62 -5.12 10.03
N THR A 41 24.37 -5.03 8.92
CA THR A 41 23.86 -4.77 7.58
C THR A 41 24.38 -5.85 6.64
N PHE A 42 23.51 -6.37 5.80
CA PHE A 42 23.83 -7.34 4.75
C PHE A 42 23.55 -6.70 3.39
N GLN A 43 24.59 -6.65 2.56
CA GLN A 43 24.52 -6.14 1.19
C GLN A 43 25.11 -7.21 0.27
N ASN A 44 24.24 -7.94 -0.44
CA ASN A 44 24.70 -8.87 -1.46
C ASN A 44 23.63 -9.01 -2.56
N GLU A 45 23.84 -8.24 -3.63
CA GLU A 45 22.96 -8.18 -4.80
C GLU A 45 22.79 -9.54 -5.51
N ASN A 46 23.76 -10.44 -5.37
CA ASN A 46 23.72 -11.76 -6.01
C ASN A 46 22.90 -12.78 -5.22
N LEU A 47 22.77 -12.60 -3.90
CA LEU A 47 22.01 -13.49 -3.01
C LEU A 47 20.57 -13.03 -2.81
N LEU A 48 20.33 -11.72 -2.78
CA LEU A 48 19.01 -11.13 -2.60
C LEU A 48 18.53 -10.51 -3.91
N LYS A 49 17.96 -11.35 -4.77
CA LYS A 49 17.21 -10.88 -5.93
C LYS A 49 15.84 -10.42 -5.44
N ASP A 50 15.65 -9.11 -5.28
CA ASP A 50 14.35 -8.51 -4.95
C ASP A 50 13.80 -8.96 -3.57
N PRO A 51 14.46 -8.59 -2.45
CA PRO A 51 14.00 -8.93 -1.12
C PRO A 51 12.73 -8.13 -0.78
N ARG A 52 11.58 -8.65 -1.18
CA ARG A 52 10.26 -8.18 -0.75
C ARG A 52 10.05 -8.62 0.69
N GLY A 53 10.36 -7.73 1.62
CA GLY A 53 10.11 -7.95 3.04
C GLY A 53 8.64 -7.79 3.41
N ILE A 54 8.34 -8.15 4.65
CA ILE A 54 7.08 -7.81 5.31
C ILE A 54 7.05 -6.29 5.45
N ASP A 55 5.97 -5.60 5.06
CA ASP A 55 5.76 -4.18 5.36
C ASP A 55 4.86 -4.14 6.60
N VAL A 56 5.26 -3.44 7.66
CA VAL A 56 4.47 -3.31 8.88
C VAL A 56 4.06 -1.86 9.15
N ASP A 57 2.95 -1.66 9.85
CA ASP A 57 2.59 -0.36 10.40
C ASP A 57 3.43 0.01 11.63
N SER A 58 3.16 1.18 12.19
CA SER A 58 3.81 1.70 13.39
C SER A 58 3.71 0.76 14.60
N ASP A 59 2.76 -0.17 14.57
CA ASP A 59 2.50 -1.13 15.64
C ASP A 59 3.03 -2.53 15.30
N GLY A 60 3.74 -2.70 14.18
CA GLY A 60 4.30 -3.97 13.75
C GLY A 60 3.31 -4.89 13.01
N ASN A 61 2.13 -4.41 12.63
CA ASN A 61 1.16 -5.21 11.87
C ASN A 61 1.45 -5.20 10.38
N VAL A 62 1.45 -6.38 9.78
CA VAL A 62 1.73 -6.57 8.36
C VAL A 62 0.69 -5.89 7.46
N LYS A 63 1.12 -4.92 6.63
CA LYS A 63 0.32 -4.14 5.66
C LYS A 63 0.04 -4.88 4.36
N TYR A 64 -0.50 -6.10 4.44
CA TYR A 64 -0.90 -6.88 3.25
C TYR A 64 -2.36 -6.68 2.86
N ASN A 65 -2.99 -5.64 3.38
CA ASN A 65 -4.40 -5.41 3.21
C ASN A 65 -4.68 -4.33 2.17
N ILE A 66 -5.74 -4.54 1.39
CA ILE A 66 -6.39 -3.50 0.59
C ILE A 66 -7.85 -3.38 1.00
N LEU A 67 -8.41 -2.20 0.76
CA LEU A 67 -9.84 -1.91 0.87
C LEU A 67 -10.41 -1.66 -0.52
N ILE A 68 -11.51 -2.36 -0.83
CA ILE A 68 -12.25 -2.26 -2.08
C ILE A 68 -13.61 -1.63 -1.78
N TYR A 69 -13.88 -0.48 -2.37
CA TYR A 69 -15.12 0.27 -2.23
C TYR A 69 -15.94 0.21 -3.52
N GLY A 70 -17.27 0.34 -3.39
CA GLY A 70 -18.17 0.50 -4.53
C GLY A 70 -18.62 -0.80 -5.18
N ILE A 71 -18.44 -1.93 -4.49
CA ILE A 71 -19.01 -3.21 -4.87
C ILE A 71 -20.32 -3.39 -4.11
N ASP A 72 -21.44 -3.56 -4.82
CA ASP A 72 -22.75 -3.75 -4.20
C ASP A 72 -22.77 -4.97 -3.26
N ASP A 73 -23.50 -4.86 -2.15
CA ASP A 73 -23.61 -5.88 -1.08
C ASP A 73 -25.06 -6.38 -0.92
N THR A 74 -25.85 -6.32 -2.00
CA THR A 74 -27.29 -6.64 -2.00
C THR A 74 -27.59 -8.14 -1.87
N LYS A 75 -26.60 -9.01 -2.06
CA LYS A 75 -26.74 -10.47 -1.96
C LYS A 75 -26.32 -10.95 -0.57
N LYS A 76 -27.24 -11.60 0.15
CA LYS A 76 -26.99 -12.15 1.51
C LYS A 76 -25.89 -13.22 1.54
N ASP A 77 -25.80 -14.06 0.51
CA ASP A 77 -24.88 -15.21 0.46
C ASP A 77 -23.72 -14.97 -0.54
N GLU A 78 -23.22 -13.74 -0.59
CA GLU A 78 -22.16 -13.40 -1.53
C GLU A 78 -20.84 -14.14 -1.23
N ASN A 79 -20.19 -14.64 -2.28
CA ASN A 79 -18.83 -15.15 -2.19
C ASN A 79 -17.84 -14.02 -2.46
N VAL A 80 -17.37 -13.39 -1.39
CA VAL A 80 -16.43 -12.26 -1.45
C VAL A 80 -15.13 -12.61 -2.19
N TYR A 81 -14.64 -13.85 -2.06
CA TYR A 81 -13.43 -14.28 -2.78
C TYR A 81 -13.66 -14.32 -4.29
N ALA A 82 -14.78 -14.90 -4.73
CA ALA A 82 -15.13 -14.96 -6.15
C ALA A 82 -15.33 -13.56 -6.74
N ILE A 83 -16.01 -12.67 -6.01
CA ILE A 83 -16.20 -11.26 -6.40
C ILE A 83 -14.85 -10.55 -6.56
N THR A 84 -13.95 -10.74 -5.60
CA THR A 84 -12.63 -10.12 -5.60
C THR A 84 -11.77 -10.62 -6.77
N ARG A 85 -11.76 -11.93 -7.04
CA ARG A 85 -11.03 -12.51 -8.18
C ARG A 85 -11.58 -12.04 -9.52
N LYS A 86 -12.91 -11.97 -9.65
CA LYS A 86 -13.59 -11.42 -10.83
C LYS A 86 -13.22 -9.95 -11.07
N LEU A 87 -13.21 -9.13 -10.02
CA LEU A 87 -12.74 -7.75 -10.09
C LEU A 87 -11.29 -7.69 -10.60
N PHE A 88 -10.41 -8.54 -10.08
CA PHE A 88 -9.00 -8.57 -10.50
C PHE A 88 -8.85 -8.97 -11.97
N SER A 89 -9.57 -9.98 -12.43
CA SER A 89 -9.45 -10.43 -13.82
C SER A 89 -10.17 -9.53 -14.81
N GLU A 90 -11.46 -9.26 -14.60
CA GLU A 90 -12.31 -8.58 -15.57
C GLU A 90 -12.15 -7.06 -15.52
N ASP A 91 -12.13 -6.47 -14.32
CA ASP A 91 -12.13 -5.02 -14.19
C ASP A 91 -10.73 -4.41 -14.15
N MET A 92 -9.73 -5.18 -13.67
CA MET A 92 -8.34 -4.74 -13.54
C MET A 92 -7.40 -5.36 -14.60
N HIS A 93 -7.95 -6.19 -15.48
CA HIS A 93 -7.26 -6.83 -16.61
C HIS A 93 -6.02 -7.64 -16.20
N ILE A 94 -6.07 -8.30 -15.03
CA ILE A 94 -5.06 -9.29 -14.65
C ILE A 94 -5.43 -10.60 -15.34
N ASP A 95 -4.45 -11.30 -15.91
CA ASP A 95 -4.68 -12.64 -16.48
C ASP A 95 -5.49 -13.51 -15.51
N GLU A 96 -6.54 -14.17 -16.01
CA GLU A 96 -7.49 -14.89 -15.17
C GLU A 96 -6.82 -16.01 -14.35
N ARG A 97 -5.88 -16.75 -14.96
CA ARG A 97 -5.14 -17.80 -14.25
C ARG A 97 -4.31 -17.20 -13.13
N LYS A 98 -3.64 -16.08 -13.41
CA LYS A 98 -2.88 -15.33 -12.40
C LYS A 98 -3.78 -14.81 -11.29
N ALA A 99 -4.91 -14.17 -11.60
CA ALA A 99 -5.86 -13.64 -10.63
C ALA A 99 -6.44 -14.74 -9.72
N ASN A 100 -6.69 -15.93 -10.28
CA ASN A 100 -7.16 -17.10 -9.54
C ASN A 100 -6.06 -17.78 -8.72
N ALA A 101 -4.79 -17.69 -9.14
CA ALA A 101 -3.66 -18.23 -8.42
C ALA A 101 -3.20 -17.35 -7.24
N ILE A 102 -3.61 -16.07 -7.18
CA ILE A 102 -3.22 -15.18 -6.07
C ILE A 102 -3.71 -15.77 -4.73
N PRO A 103 -2.79 -16.03 -3.78
CA PRO A 103 -3.13 -16.57 -2.49
C PRO A 103 -3.68 -15.46 -1.57
N ILE A 104 -4.97 -15.57 -1.23
CA ILE A 104 -5.68 -14.66 -0.34
C ILE A 104 -5.79 -15.33 1.03
N ALA A 105 -5.23 -14.71 2.07
CA ALA A 105 -5.32 -15.19 3.44
C ALA A 105 -6.73 -15.03 4.00
N ASN A 106 -7.34 -13.88 3.74
CA ASN A 106 -8.71 -13.58 4.16
C ASN A 106 -9.34 -12.52 3.25
N ALA A 107 -10.64 -12.62 2.98
CA ALA A 107 -11.43 -11.57 2.35
C ALA A 107 -12.83 -11.53 2.95
N HIS A 108 -13.27 -10.35 3.40
CA HIS A 108 -14.59 -10.17 4.00
C HIS A 108 -15.07 -8.72 3.89
N ARG A 109 -16.37 -8.49 4.11
CA ARG A 109 -16.93 -7.14 4.18
C ARG A 109 -16.60 -6.50 5.52
N VAL A 110 -16.11 -5.26 5.49
CA VAL A 110 -15.86 -4.46 6.69
C VAL A 110 -17.21 -3.94 7.22
N PRO A 111 -17.53 -4.14 8.51
CA PRO A 111 -18.71 -3.52 9.12
C PRO A 111 -18.60 -2.00 9.02
N THR A 112 -19.64 -1.34 8.51
CA THR A 112 -19.70 0.13 8.51
C THR A 112 -21.07 0.59 8.98
N HIS A 113 -21.10 1.76 9.62
CA HIS A 113 -22.34 2.45 10.01
C HIS A 113 -22.80 3.48 8.96
N GLY A 114 -22.13 3.55 7.80
CA GLY A 114 -22.41 4.53 6.75
C GLY A 114 -23.53 4.09 5.79
N LYS A 115 -24.03 5.05 5.00
CA LYS A 115 -24.93 4.77 3.86
C LYS A 115 -24.10 4.28 2.66
N GLY A 116 -24.48 3.14 2.09
CA GLY A 116 -23.88 2.56 0.88
C GLY A 116 -23.29 1.17 1.10
N PRO A 117 -22.77 0.53 0.04
CA PRO A 117 -22.26 -0.83 0.13
C PRO A 117 -21.06 -0.92 1.06
N LYS A 118 -21.04 -1.96 1.91
CA LYS A 118 -19.93 -2.22 2.82
C LYS A 118 -18.63 -2.50 2.02
N PRO A 119 -17.49 -1.89 2.34
CA PRO A 119 -16.23 -2.18 1.66
C PRO A 119 -15.80 -3.63 1.87
N ILE A 120 -15.03 -4.18 0.95
CA ILE A 120 -14.34 -5.47 1.13
C ILE A 120 -12.92 -5.18 1.58
N ILE A 121 -12.46 -5.83 2.65
CA ILE A 121 -11.05 -5.92 3.00
C ILE A 121 -10.49 -7.24 2.48
N VAL A 122 -9.33 -7.18 1.82
CA VAL A 122 -8.63 -8.35 1.29
C VAL A 122 -7.22 -8.37 1.85
N ARG A 123 -6.87 -9.46 2.53
CA ARG A 123 -5.53 -9.73 3.06
C ARG A 123 -4.82 -10.73 2.15
N PHE A 124 -3.70 -10.32 1.58
CA PHE A 124 -2.84 -11.19 0.78
C PHE A 124 -1.86 -11.98 1.67
N LEU A 125 -1.40 -13.13 1.17
CA LEU A 125 -0.29 -13.87 1.79
C LEU A 125 1.06 -13.21 1.49
N HIS A 126 1.23 -12.61 0.31
CA HIS A 126 2.48 -11.97 -0.10
C HIS A 126 2.28 -10.50 -0.45
N PHE A 127 3.26 -9.67 -0.09
CA PHE A 127 3.27 -8.25 -0.45
C PHE A 127 3.29 -8.01 -1.97
N GLY A 128 4.01 -8.85 -2.71
CA GLY A 128 4.08 -8.76 -4.17
C GLY A 128 2.72 -8.89 -4.84
N ASP A 129 1.82 -9.71 -4.29
CA ASP A 129 0.46 -9.85 -4.79
C ASP A 129 -0.35 -8.58 -4.54
N LYS A 130 -0.24 -7.99 -3.34
CA LYS A 130 -0.81 -6.67 -3.04
C LYS A 130 -0.32 -5.62 -4.04
N GLN A 131 0.99 -5.54 -4.28
CA GLN A 131 1.58 -4.57 -5.21
C GLN A 131 1.06 -4.74 -6.63
N LEU A 132 0.95 -5.99 -7.11
CA LEU A 132 0.36 -6.29 -8.42
C LEU A 132 -1.07 -5.78 -8.54
N ILE A 133 -1.90 -5.99 -7.52
CA ILE A 133 -3.27 -5.45 -7.51
C ILE A 133 -3.22 -3.92 -7.53
N MET A 134 -2.45 -3.31 -6.64
CA MET A 134 -2.36 -1.85 -6.54
C MET A 134 -1.84 -1.19 -7.82
N SER A 135 -0.86 -1.80 -8.52
CA SER A 135 -0.34 -1.28 -9.78
C SER A 135 -1.39 -1.29 -10.89
N ASN A 136 -2.34 -2.23 -10.86
CA ASN A 136 -3.40 -2.37 -11.87
C ASN A 136 -4.68 -1.60 -11.52
N ALA A 137 -4.78 -1.00 -10.33
CA ALA A 137 -5.96 -0.27 -9.89
C ALA A 137 -6.33 0.93 -10.79
N HIS A 138 -5.38 1.45 -11.57
CA HIS A 138 -5.62 2.52 -12.54
C HIS A 138 -6.61 2.09 -13.66
N ASN A 139 -6.72 0.79 -13.95
CA ASN A 139 -7.68 0.25 -14.93
C ASN A 139 -9.15 0.43 -14.49
N LEU A 140 -9.39 0.73 -13.20
CA LEU A 140 -10.72 1.03 -12.68
C LEU A 140 -11.17 2.47 -12.98
N LYS A 141 -10.35 3.29 -13.66
CA LYS A 141 -10.69 4.67 -13.98
C LYS A 141 -12.01 4.76 -14.74
N GLY A 142 -12.94 5.57 -14.23
CA GLY A 142 -14.29 5.74 -14.79
C GLY A 142 -15.35 4.80 -14.17
N LYS A 143 -14.93 3.78 -13.42
CA LYS A 143 -15.85 2.93 -12.63
C LYS A 143 -16.11 3.58 -11.27
N LYS A 144 -17.22 3.22 -10.64
CA LYS A 144 -17.55 3.63 -9.25
C LYS A 144 -16.84 2.76 -8.20
N ILE A 145 -15.77 2.06 -8.59
CA ILE A 145 -15.00 1.16 -7.74
C ILE A 145 -13.68 1.85 -7.39
N ARG A 146 -13.26 1.74 -6.12
CA ARG A 146 -11.97 2.28 -5.66
C ARG A 146 -11.22 1.24 -4.84
N ILE A 147 -9.92 1.11 -5.09
CA ILE A 147 -9.00 0.31 -4.30
C ILE A 147 -8.07 1.26 -3.56
N LEU A 148 -7.92 1.05 -2.26
CA LEU A 148 -7.04 1.84 -1.40
C LEU A 148 -6.21 0.90 -0.52
N ASP A 149 -5.01 1.33 -0.14
CA ASP A 149 -4.30 0.71 0.98
C ASP A 149 -5.14 0.79 2.25
N ASP A 150 -5.17 -0.31 3.00
CA ASP A 150 -5.64 -0.28 4.38
C ASP A 150 -4.54 0.28 5.29
N LEU A 151 -4.62 1.58 5.53
CA LEU A 151 -3.67 2.30 6.38
C LEU A 151 -4.14 2.37 7.84
N PRO A 152 -3.21 2.52 8.79
CA PRO A 152 -3.54 2.95 10.15
C PRO A 152 -4.35 4.25 10.18
N ILE A 153 -5.11 4.45 11.27
CA ILE A 153 -5.99 5.62 11.42
C ILE A 153 -5.22 6.94 11.30
N SER A 154 -4.07 7.05 11.97
CA SER A 154 -3.19 8.23 11.91
C SER A 154 -2.82 8.58 10.46
N MET A 155 -2.40 7.59 9.68
CA MET A 155 -2.05 7.80 8.27
C MET A 155 -3.29 8.09 7.39
N LYS A 156 -4.47 7.54 7.73
CA LYS A 156 -5.74 7.89 7.06
C LYS A 156 -6.09 9.36 7.28
N GLU A 157 -5.89 9.88 8.50
CA GLU A 157 -6.09 11.28 8.84
C GLU A 157 -5.09 12.20 8.14
N GLU A 158 -3.80 11.86 8.16
CA GLU A 158 -2.76 12.59 7.40
C GLU A 158 -3.11 12.64 5.91
N ARG A 159 -3.47 11.50 5.31
CA ARG A 159 -3.89 11.42 3.90
C ARG A 159 -5.08 12.32 3.62
N TYR A 160 -6.05 12.41 4.53
CA TYR A 160 -7.22 13.29 4.39
C TYR A 160 -6.81 14.77 4.37
N LEU A 161 -5.94 15.19 5.29
CA LEU A 161 -5.42 16.57 5.34
C LEU A 161 -4.62 16.91 4.08
N LEU A 162 -3.70 16.04 3.67
CA LEU A 162 -2.91 16.22 2.45
C LEU A 162 -3.77 16.25 1.20
N SER A 163 -4.89 15.50 1.16
CA SER A 163 -5.83 15.53 0.03
C SER A 163 -6.48 16.91 -0.15
N HIS A 164 -6.77 17.61 0.95
CA HIS A 164 -7.28 18.99 0.90
C HIS A 164 -6.22 19.95 0.35
N ASN A 165 -4.98 19.81 0.79
CA ASN A 165 -3.88 20.63 0.32
C ASN A 165 -3.59 20.37 -1.16
N ALA A 166 -3.54 19.10 -1.57
CA ALA A 166 -3.36 18.70 -2.96
C ALA A 166 -4.44 19.28 -3.88
N TYR A 167 -5.71 19.31 -3.44
CA TYR A 167 -6.78 19.95 -4.21
C TYR A 167 -6.54 21.46 -4.41
N LYS A 168 -6.16 22.17 -3.35
CA LYS A 168 -5.84 23.61 -3.41
C LYS A 168 -4.68 23.89 -4.37
N ILE A 169 -3.61 23.10 -4.30
CA ILE A 169 -2.44 23.20 -5.18
C ILE A 169 -2.84 22.99 -6.64
N ARG A 170 -3.57 21.90 -6.96
CA ARG A 170 -4.04 21.65 -8.34
C ARG A 170 -4.90 22.79 -8.87
N LYS A 171 -5.75 23.38 -8.02
CA LYS A 171 -6.66 24.46 -8.42
C LYS A 171 -5.92 25.78 -8.68
N ARG A 172 -5.06 26.18 -7.74
CA ARG A 172 -4.34 27.46 -7.71
C ARG A 172 -3.10 27.45 -8.59
N ASP A 173 -2.23 26.47 -8.38
CA ASP A 173 -0.86 26.44 -8.92
C ASP A 173 -0.76 25.60 -10.20
N LYS A 174 -1.84 24.90 -10.57
CA LYS A 174 -1.91 24.02 -11.75
C LYS A 174 -0.85 22.91 -11.77
N LEU A 175 -0.29 22.57 -10.62
CA LEU A 175 0.68 21.48 -10.47
C LEU A 175 -0.03 20.13 -10.46
N GLN A 176 0.69 19.10 -10.92
CA GLN A 176 0.34 17.72 -10.63
C GLN A 176 0.71 17.38 -9.20
N THR A 177 -0.08 16.52 -8.57
CA THR A 177 0.10 16.15 -7.16
C THR A 177 -0.09 14.65 -6.99
N ARG A 178 0.64 14.02 -6.09
CA ARG A 178 0.37 12.65 -5.62
C ARG A 178 0.60 12.56 -4.12
N ILE A 179 -0.13 11.67 -3.47
CA ILE A 179 0.06 11.38 -2.04
C ILE A 179 0.61 9.96 -1.94
N ARG A 180 1.73 9.78 -1.23
CA ARG A 180 2.38 8.48 -1.04
C ARG A 180 2.55 8.19 0.44
N ALA A 181 2.54 6.92 0.80
CA ALA A 181 3.08 6.51 2.10
C ALA A 181 4.61 6.43 2.00
N LYS A 182 5.31 6.97 3.00
CA LYS A 182 6.75 6.77 3.23
C LYS A 182 6.92 6.31 4.68
N GLY A 183 7.17 5.02 4.87
CA GLY A 183 7.20 4.40 6.19
C GLY A 183 5.87 4.55 6.95
N ALA A 184 5.92 5.25 8.09
CA ALA A 184 4.77 5.50 8.96
C ALA A 184 4.02 6.82 8.67
N HIS A 185 4.43 7.58 7.64
CA HIS A 185 3.86 8.89 7.33
C HIS A 185 3.32 8.96 5.89
N MET A 186 2.40 9.90 5.67
CA MET A 186 1.94 10.29 4.35
C MET A 186 2.70 11.52 3.86
N THR A 187 3.18 11.51 2.62
CA THR A 187 3.79 12.66 1.97
C THR A 187 2.97 13.11 0.77
N LEU A 188 2.81 14.42 0.63
CA LEU A 188 2.31 15.04 -0.60
C LEU A 188 3.51 15.40 -1.46
N GLU A 189 3.47 15.03 -2.72
CA GLU A 189 4.49 15.37 -3.69
C GLU A 189 3.87 16.14 -4.86
N THR A 190 4.62 17.07 -5.43
CA THR A 190 4.18 17.94 -6.52
C THR A 190 5.17 17.94 -7.68
N ARG A 191 4.68 18.25 -8.89
CA ARG A 191 5.53 18.55 -10.05
C ARG A 191 4.76 19.42 -11.04
N LYS A 192 5.46 20.19 -11.88
CA LYS A 192 4.80 21.07 -12.86
C LYS A 192 4.19 20.28 -14.02
N ASN A 193 4.91 19.28 -14.51
CA ASN A 193 4.54 18.50 -15.69
C ASN A 193 5.12 17.09 -15.60
N SER A 194 4.80 16.23 -16.57
CA SER A 194 5.21 14.82 -16.54
C SER A 194 6.72 14.59 -16.72
N SER A 195 7.45 15.58 -17.24
CA SER A 195 8.91 15.53 -17.46
C SER A 195 9.73 15.99 -16.25
N GLU A 196 9.11 16.63 -15.26
CA GLU A 196 9.80 17.07 -14.05
C GLU A 196 9.74 16.01 -12.94
N GLU A 197 10.77 16.03 -12.09
CA GLU A 197 10.83 15.19 -10.90
C GLU A 197 9.78 15.61 -9.86
N TRP A 198 9.39 14.63 -9.05
CA TRP A 198 8.49 14.86 -7.94
C TRP A 198 9.25 15.48 -6.77
N SER A 199 8.78 16.62 -6.26
CA SER A 199 9.29 17.23 -5.03
C SER A 199 8.31 17.02 -3.88
N THR A 200 8.82 16.75 -2.69
CA THR A 200 7.99 16.74 -1.47
C THR A 200 7.43 18.14 -1.24
N TRP A 201 6.13 18.21 -0.96
CA TRP A 201 5.43 19.43 -0.60
C TRP A 201 5.44 19.60 0.90
N GLY A 202 5.97 20.73 1.36
CA GLY A 202 6.24 21.03 2.76
C GLY A 202 7.71 21.37 2.94
#